data_AF-A0A7C1A4L3-F1
#
_entry.id   AF-A0A7C1A4L3-F1
#
_cell.length_a   1.000
_cell.length_b   1.000
_cell.length_c   1.000
_cell.angle_alpha   90.00
_cell.angle_beta   90.00
_cell.angle_gamma   90.00
#
_symmetry.space_group_name_H-M   'P 1'
#
loop_
_entity.id
_entity.type
_entity.pdbx_description
1 polymer ?
#
loop_
_entity_poly.entity_id
_entity_poly.type
_entity_poly.pdbx_seq_one_letter_code
_entity_poly.pdbx_strand_id
1 'polypeptide(L)'
;MIKAKKRFILVFIVLLIILIAIFNLHVYADDSEIIGLDYWSKGFYQEALNQWSNFIRENPDSPESELYWIMIERVISKIGRYDELITLSQNVISQNPNNKILQAYAQEQIVHSYIRQGNISQAEQEAKKMGMVTDWLLIGPFDNTGKSGFKKVYPPENEIALQKSYSGKDSILIKWFKPKKINLTGFINLEAFLYPNNWAVGYALTYLYSPAERVALFKVGADDTIKVWFNDQVVIERDIYRQAVIDQEVVAVWLGRGWNKILVKVCQKEDNWGFYFRITDIEGNPLKDIKFATEIKETASLVSGKDYKLFEEESREEVNLGDALSYYKGEVIKNPENVKALIFLGLVLQKRGLLDEAVEKFKEAISKNSENALAHYLLGKAEQQKEKFDEGLEEIKKALKINSNFVQAIIKIGTNYYEKGLYKEAIEEFKKALEINPNFVDANLY
;
A
#
# COMPACT_ATOMS: atom_id res chain seq x y z
N MET A 1 -68.28 4.54 10.10
CA MET A 1 -67.68 5.33 8.99
C MET A 1 -66.43 6.12 9.39
N ILE A 2 -66.42 6.82 10.54
CA ILE A 2 -65.28 7.68 10.97
C ILE A 2 -64.00 6.90 11.34
N LYS A 3 -64.13 5.70 11.93
CA LYS A 3 -62.99 4.82 12.29
C LYS A 3 -62.23 4.27 11.07
N ALA A 4 -62.92 4.02 9.96
CA ALA A 4 -62.31 3.55 8.71
C ALA A 4 -61.53 4.67 8.02
N LYS A 5 -62.06 5.90 8.00
CA LYS A 5 -61.35 7.10 7.49
C LYS A 5 -60.06 7.38 8.27
N LYS A 6 -60.06 7.25 9.60
CA LYS A 6 -58.85 7.44 10.43
C LYS A 6 -57.77 6.38 10.16
N ARG A 7 -58.14 5.11 9.97
CA ARG A 7 -57.19 4.05 9.59
C ARG A 7 -56.62 4.26 8.19
N PHE A 8 -57.44 4.71 7.24
CA PHE A 8 -56.99 4.97 5.88
C PHE A 8 -56.03 6.17 5.82
N ILE A 9 -56.32 7.24 6.56
CA ILE A 9 -55.42 8.40 6.68
C ILE A 9 -54.11 8.01 7.37
N LEU A 10 -54.14 7.16 8.40
CA LEU A 10 -52.93 6.70 9.08
C LEU A 10 -52.07 5.82 8.16
N VAL A 11 -52.67 4.89 7.41
CA VAL A 11 -51.97 4.04 6.43
C VAL A 11 -51.42 4.89 5.28
N PHE A 12 -52.15 5.90 4.82
CA PHE A 12 -51.70 6.82 3.78
C PHE A 12 -50.55 7.71 4.26
N ILE A 13 -50.60 8.20 5.51
CA ILE A 13 -49.49 8.96 6.12
C ILE A 13 -48.26 8.08 6.31
N VAL A 14 -48.42 6.83 6.76
CA VAL A 14 -47.29 5.90 6.89
C VAL A 14 -46.70 5.55 5.52
N LEU A 15 -47.53 5.29 4.51
CA LEU A 15 -47.07 5.07 3.14
C LEU A 15 -46.42 6.32 2.55
N LEU A 16 -46.93 7.52 2.84
CA LEU A 16 -46.33 8.78 2.41
C LEU A 16 -45.01 9.05 3.12
N ILE A 17 -44.87 8.71 4.41
CA ILE A 17 -43.60 8.79 5.16
C ILE A 17 -42.59 7.77 4.61
N ILE A 18 -43.04 6.56 4.28
CA ILE A 18 -42.20 5.55 3.62
C ILE A 18 -41.82 6.00 2.21
N LEU A 19 -42.74 6.59 1.44
CA LEU A 19 -42.47 7.12 0.11
C LEU A 19 -41.51 8.31 0.17
N ILE A 20 -41.67 9.21 1.15
CA ILE A 20 -40.78 10.35 1.41
C ILE A 20 -39.43 9.86 1.91
N ALA A 21 -39.36 8.78 2.70
CA ALA A 21 -38.10 8.14 3.08
C ALA A 21 -37.40 7.48 1.87
N ILE A 22 -38.16 6.85 0.98
CA ILE A 22 -37.64 6.25 -0.27
C ILE A 22 -37.22 7.33 -1.28
N PHE A 23 -37.93 8.46 -1.38
CA PHE A 23 -37.60 9.55 -2.30
C PHE A 23 -36.55 10.54 -1.76
N ASN A 24 -36.42 10.70 -0.44
CA ASN A 24 -35.37 11.55 0.16
C ASN A 24 -34.04 10.81 0.36
N LEU A 25 -33.93 9.55 -0.06
CA LEU A 25 -32.66 8.79 -0.06
C LEU A 25 -31.87 8.91 -1.38
N HIS A 26 -32.30 9.75 -2.32
CA HIS A 26 -31.60 9.95 -3.60
C HIS A 26 -30.68 11.18 -3.66
N VAL A 27 -30.05 11.55 -2.53
CA VAL A 27 -29.07 12.64 -2.47
C VAL A 27 -27.92 12.27 -1.51
N TYR A 28 -26.87 11.66 -2.09
CA TYR A 28 -25.45 11.65 -1.67
C TYR A 28 -25.02 11.01 -0.33
N ALA A 29 -25.20 9.70 -0.23
CA ALA A 29 -24.10 8.79 0.14
C ALA A 29 -24.36 7.46 -0.58
N ASP A 30 -23.34 6.89 -1.21
CA ASP A 30 -23.47 5.57 -1.83
C ASP A 30 -23.64 4.55 -0.69
N ASP A 31 -24.83 3.96 -0.52
CA ASP A 31 -25.21 3.12 0.63
C ASP A 31 -24.17 2.01 0.91
N SER A 32 -23.46 1.56 -0.13
CA SER A 32 -22.38 0.57 -0.06
C SER A 32 -21.20 0.98 0.85
N GLU A 33 -20.85 2.28 0.91
CA GLU A 33 -19.74 2.81 1.71
C GLU A 33 -20.01 2.68 3.21
N ILE A 34 -21.15 3.26 3.63
CA ILE A 34 -21.56 3.34 5.03
C ILE A 34 -21.81 1.93 5.55
N ILE A 35 -22.49 1.09 4.75
CA ILE A 35 -22.78 -0.29 5.11
C ILE A 35 -21.49 -1.10 5.23
N GLY A 36 -20.56 -0.97 4.27
CA GLY A 36 -19.27 -1.69 4.31
C GLY A 36 -18.41 -1.32 5.52
N LEU A 37 -18.28 -0.01 5.80
CA LEU A 37 -17.53 0.47 6.97
C LEU A 37 -18.22 0.11 8.30
N ASP A 38 -19.55 0.13 8.36
CA ASP A 38 -20.31 -0.31 9.53
C ASP A 38 -20.07 -1.80 9.82
N TYR A 39 -20.22 -2.67 8.81
CA TYR A 39 -19.92 -4.09 8.93
C TYR A 39 -18.49 -4.33 9.41
N TRP A 40 -17.52 -3.66 8.80
CA TRP A 40 -16.12 -3.77 9.21
C TRP A 40 -15.88 -3.33 10.67
N SER A 41 -16.50 -2.21 11.08
CA SER A 41 -16.36 -1.68 12.45
C SER A 41 -16.89 -2.67 13.50
N LYS A 42 -17.92 -3.44 13.14
CA LYS A 42 -18.55 -4.50 13.97
C LYS A 42 -17.92 -5.88 13.76
N GLY A 43 -16.92 -6.01 12.90
CA GLY A 43 -16.20 -7.26 12.65
C GLY A 43 -16.88 -8.23 11.67
N PHE A 44 -17.93 -7.82 10.97
CA PHE A 44 -18.60 -8.59 9.90
C PHE A 44 -17.81 -8.49 8.58
N TYR A 45 -16.63 -9.10 8.56
CA TYR A 45 -15.66 -8.92 7.48
C TYR A 45 -16.09 -9.48 6.13
N GLN A 46 -16.85 -10.57 6.10
CA GLN A 46 -17.35 -11.14 4.84
C GLN A 46 -18.37 -10.20 4.20
N GLU A 47 -19.27 -9.64 5.01
CA GLU A 47 -20.27 -8.68 4.57
C GLU A 47 -19.62 -7.39 4.07
N ALA A 48 -18.61 -6.89 4.80
CA ALA A 48 -17.80 -5.77 4.34
C ALA A 48 -17.09 -6.04 3.01
N LEU A 49 -16.44 -7.22 2.87
CA LEU A 49 -15.83 -7.66 1.61
C LEU A 49 -16.87 -7.64 0.47
N ASN A 50 -18.06 -8.19 0.70
CA ASN A 50 -19.09 -8.28 -0.32
C ASN A 50 -19.54 -6.90 -0.81
N GLN A 51 -19.76 -5.94 0.10
CA GLN A 51 -20.15 -4.57 -0.25
C GLN A 51 -19.09 -3.89 -1.09
N TRP A 52 -17.84 -3.89 -0.62
CA TRP A 52 -16.72 -3.27 -1.31
C TRP A 52 -16.45 -3.93 -2.66
N SER A 53 -16.49 -5.26 -2.73
CA SER A 53 -16.26 -6.01 -3.98
C SER A 53 -17.34 -5.72 -5.03
N ASN A 54 -18.60 -5.57 -4.61
CA ASN A 54 -19.69 -5.22 -5.53
C ASN A 54 -19.51 -3.81 -6.09
N PHE A 55 -19.20 -2.83 -5.22
CA PHE A 55 -18.93 -1.47 -5.67
C PHE A 55 -17.76 -1.41 -6.66
N ILE A 56 -16.63 -2.05 -6.34
CA ILE A 56 -15.43 -2.06 -7.19
C ILE A 56 -15.73 -2.68 -8.56
N ARG A 57 -16.54 -3.74 -8.60
CA ARG A 57 -16.93 -4.41 -9.84
C ARG A 57 -17.72 -3.49 -10.76
N GLU A 58 -18.60 -2.67 -10.20
CA GLU A 58 -19.47 -1.77 -10.95
C GLU A 58 -18.78 -0.43 -11.29
N ASN A 59 -17.83 0.01 -10.46
CA ASN A 59 -17.22 1.34 -10.54
C ASN A 59 -15.68 1.30 -10.45
N PRO A 60 -14.95 0.51 -11.25
CA PRO A 60 -13.49 0.35 -11.08
C PRO A 60 -12.69 1.63 -11.32
N ASP A 61 -13.24 2.61 -12.04
CA ASP A 61 -12.61 3.93 -12.26
C ASP A 61 -12.91 4.96 -11.16
N SER A 62 -13.80 4.64 -10.22
CA SER A 62 -14.06 5.53 -9.09
C SER A 62 -12.86 5.54 -8.13
N PRO A 63 -12.47 6.71 -7.59
CA PRO A 63 -11.40 6.81 -6.61
C PRO A 63 -11.73 6.03 -5.33
N GLU A 64 -13.02 5.92 -4.95
CA GLU A 64 -13.49 5.05 -3.87
C GLU A 64 -13.13 3.58 -4.07
N SER A 65 -13.01 3.09 -5.31
CA SER A 65 -12.61 1.69 -5.55
C SER A 65 -11.20 1.39 -5.06
N GLU A 66 -10.26 2.33 -5.17
CA GLU A 66 -8.93 2.18 -4.56
C GLU A 66 -9.01 2.17 -3.02
N LEU A 67 -9.89 2.98 -2.44
CA LEU A 67 -10.09 3.02 -0.97
C LEU A 67 -10.69 1.71 -0.47
N TYR A 68 -11.71 1.21 -1.15
CA TYR A 68 -12.36 -0.05 -0.81
C TYR A 68 -11.42 -1.23 -1.02
N TRP A 69 -10.54 -1.17 -2.02
CA TRP A 69 -9.46 -2.12 -2.16
C TRP A 69 -8.54 -2.13 -0.94
N ILE A 70 -8.07 -0.96 -0.48
CA ILE A 70 -7.26 -0.82 0.74
C ILE A 70 -7.99 -1.40 1.96
N MET A 71 -9.32 -1.26 2.03
CA MET A 71 -10.13 -1.82 3.10
C MET A 71 -10.28 -3.35 3.00
N ILE A 72 -10.46 -3.91 1.78
CA ILE A 72 -10.47 -5.36 1.52
C ILE A 72 -9.16 -6.01 1.99
N GLU A 73 -8.01 -5.40 1.70
CA GLU A 73 -6.71 -5.94 2.12
C GLU A 73 -6.57 -6.05 3.64
N ARG A 74 -7.24 -5.18 4.40
CA ARG A 74 -7.23 -5.22 5.88
C ARG A 74 -8.00 -6.39 6.46
N VAL A 75 -8.90 -7.00 5.68
CA VAL A 75 -9.80 -8.05 6.15
C VAL A 75 -9.56 -9.41 5.48
N ILE A 76 -9.00 -9.45 4.27
CA ILE A 76 -8.93 -10.70 3.49
C ILE A 76 -8.19 -11.83 4.22
N SER A 77 -7.10 -11.53 4.91
CA SER A 77 -6.33 -12.53 5.66
C SER A 77 -7.11 -13.12 6.83
N LYS A 78 -8.12 -12.41 7.34
CA LYS A 78 -8.96 -12.83 8.47
C LYS A 78 -10.09 -13.76 8.05
N ILE A 79 -10.55 -13.64 6.80
CA ILE A 79 -11.66 -14.44 6.24
C ILE A 79 -11.20 -15.57 5.32
N GLY A 80 -9.98 -15.49 4.76
CA GLY A 80 -9.40 -16.54 3.92
C GLY A 80 -10.08 -16.77 2.56
N ARG A 81 -10.94 -15.85 2.11
CA ARG A 81 -11.70 -15.95 0.85
C ARG A 81 -10.89 -15.54 -0.38
N TYR A 82 -9.71 -16.13 -0.53
CA TYR A 82 -8.76 -15.76 -1.58
C TYR A 82 -9.29 -15.97 -3.01
N ASP A 83 -10.14 -16.98 -3.24
CA ASP A 83 -10.77 -17.21 -4.56
C ASP A 83 -11.71 -16.08 -5.00
N GLU A 84 -12.46 -15.50 -4.05
CA GLU A 84 -13.31 -14.34 -4.32
C GLU A 84 -12.47 -13.12 -4.68
N LEU A 85 -11.37 -12.89 -3.95
CA LEU A 85 -10.45 -11.80 -4.23
C LEU A 85 -9.76 -11.98 -5.59
N ILE A 86 -9.34 -13.20 -5.95
CA ILE A 86 -8.80 -13.49 -7.29
C ILE A 86 -9.84 -13.15 -8.36
N THR A 87 -11.10 -13.55 -8.17
CA THR A 87 -12.19 -13.27 -9.13
C THR A 87 -12.42 -11.77 -9.29
N LEU A 88 -12.49 -11.02 -8.18
CA LEU A 88 -12.59 -9.56 -8.20
C LEU A 88 -11.38 -8.93 -8.91
N SER A 89 -10.17 -9.39 -8.58
CA SER A 89 -8.93 -8.89 -9.17
C SER A 89 -8.92 -9.06 -10.70
N GLN A 90 -9.27 -10.26 -11.17
CA GLN A 90 -9.38 -10.57 -12.59
C GLN A 90 -10.43 -9.69 -13.28
N ASN A 91 -11.56 -9.44 -12.61
CA ASN A 91 -12.58 -8.53 -13.12
C ASN A 91 -12.04 -7.09 -13.27
N VAL A 92 -11.39 -6.54 -12.24
CA VAL A 92 -10.75 -5.21 -12.29
C VAL A 92 -9.76 -5.13 -13.45
N ILE A 93 -8.87 -6.13 -13.57
CA ILE A 93 -7.87 -6.16 -14.64
C ILE A 93 -8.54 -6.21 -16.02
N SER A 94 -9.59 -7.01 -16.18
CA SER A 94 -10.30 -7.17 -17.46
C SER A 94 -11.04 -5.91 -17.91
N GLN A 95 -11.49 -5.08 -16.98
CA GLN A 95 -12.15 -3.81 -17.28
C GLN A 95 -11.14 -2.71 -17.68
N ASN A 96 -9.85 -2.92 -17.41
CA ASN A 96 -8.76 -1.98 -17.73
C ASN A 96 -9.04 -0.53 -17.28
N PRO A 97 -9.27 -0.29 -15.98
CA PRO A 97 -9.54 1.04 -15.48
C PRO A 97 -8.39 2.01 -15.76
N ASN A 98 -8.71 3.29 -15.81
CA ASN A 98 -7.75 4.40 -15.84
C ASN A 98 -6.91 4.44 -14.56
N ASN A 99 -7.48 4.03 -13.41
CA ASN A 99 -6.73 3.90 -12.16
C ASN A 99 -5.74 2.71 -12.24
N LYS A 100 -4.51 3.00 -12.68
CA LYS A 100 -3.44 1.99 -12.82
C LYS A 100 -2.90 1.48 -11.49
N ILE A 101 -3.10 2.21 -10.39
CA ILE A 101 -2.71 1.77 -9.05
C ILE A 101 -3.64 0.65 -8.58
N LEU A 102 -4.95 0.83 -8.74
CA LEU A 102 -5.92 -0.22 -8.43
C LEU A 102 -5.65 -1.50 -9.24
N GLN A 103 -5.33 -1.36 -10.53
CA GLN A 103 -4.96 -2.50 -11.37
C GLN A 103 -3.67 -3.21 -10.87
N ALA A 104 -2.68 -2.45 -10.40
CA ALA A 104 -1.46 -3.00 -9.81
C ALA A 104 -1.74 -3.76 -8.51
N TYR A 105 -2.57 -3.20 -7.61
CA TYR A 105 -2.99 -3.89 -6.39
C TYR A 105 -3.76 -5.17 -6.71
N ALA A 106 -4.68 -5.14 -7.67
CA ALA A 106 -5.39 -6.33 -8.14
C ALA A 106 -4.44 -7.43 -8.62
N GLN A 107 -3.47 -7.08 -9.47
CA GLN A 107 -2.51 -8.05 -9.99
C GLN A 107 -1.59 -8.62 -8.89
N GLU A 108 -1.15 -7.79 -7.93
CA GLU A 108 -0.37 -8.23 -6.76
C GLU A 108 -1.18 -9.22 -5.90
N GLN A 109 -2.45 -8.91 -5.64
CA GLN A 109 -3.30 -9.74 -4.80
C GLN A 109 -3.60 -11.11 -5.42
N ILE A 110 -3.64 -11.25 -6.74
CA ILE A 110 -3.72 -12.57 -7.39
C ILE A 110 -2.51 -13.43 -7.01
N VAL A 111 -1.30 -12.86 -7.11
CA VAL A 111 -0.05 -13.57 -6.79
C VAL A 111 -0.03 -13.97 -5.31
N HIS A 112 -0.35 -13.03 -4.41
CA HIS A 112 -0.42 -13.31 -2.97
C HIS A 112 -1.49 -14.35 -2.63
N SER A 113 -2.67 -14.27 -3.23
CA SER A 113 -3.75 -15.23 -3.02
C SER A 113 -3.35 -16.65 -3.43
N TYR A 114 -2.72 -16.83 -4.59
CA TYR A 114 -2.21 -18.14 -5.01
C TYR A 114 -1.11 -18.66 -4.07
N ILE A 115 -0.19 -17.81 -3.61
CA ILE A 115 0.83 -18.20 -2.63
C ILE A 115 0.18 -18.67 -1.32
N ARG A 116 -0.83 -17.94 -0.81
CA ARG A 116 -1.57 -18.31 0.41
C ARG A 116 -2.31 -19.64 0.28
N GLN A 117 -2.73 -19.99 -0.92
CA GLN A 117 -3.36 -21.29 -1.24
C GLN A 117 -2.35 -22.41 -1.53
N GLY A 118 -1.04 -22.13 -1.56
CA GLY A 118 -0.01 -23.09 -1.94
C GLY A 118 0.12 -23.33 -3.46
N ASN A 119 -0.57 -22.54 -4.28
CA ASN A 119 -0.62 -22.63 -5.73
C ASN A 119 0.56 -21.92 -6.41
N ILE A 120 1.79 -22.40 -6.12
CA ILE A 120 3.04 -21.73 -6.50
C ILE A 120 3.21 -21.55 -8.01
N SER A 121 2.87 -22.56 -8.83
CA SER A 121 3.00 -22.47 -10.29
C SER A 121 2.11 -21.39 -10.90
N GLN A 122 0.90 -21.21 -10.38
CA GLN A 122 -0.01 -20.15 -10.84
C GLN A 122 0.49 -18.78 -10.39
N ALA A 123 0.97 -18.65 -9.15
CA ALA A 123 1.59 -17.42 -8.67
C ALA A 123 2.78 -16.99 -9.56
N GLU A 124 3.65 -17.92 -9.96
CA GLU A 124 4.77 -17.66 -10.88
C GLU A 124 4.33 -17.16 -12.25
N GLN A 125 3.23 -17.69 -12.79
CA GLN A 125 2.70 -17.28 -14.08
C GLN A 125 2.12 -15.87 -14.02
N GLU A 126 1.42 -15.54 -12.94
CA GLU A 126 0.82 -14.21 -12.74
C GLU A 126 1.87 -13.14 -12.44
N ALA A 127 2.89 -13.46 -11.64
CA ALA A 127 3.99 -12.54 -11.35
C ALA A 127 4.74 -12.10 -12.62
N LYS A 128 4.88 -12.99 -13.61
CA LYS A 128 5.49 -12.67 -14.92
C LYS A 128 4.71 -11.60 -15.70
N LYS A 129 3.41 -11.45 -15.45
CA LYS A 129 2.56 -10.45 -16.11
C LYS A 129 2.72 -9.04 -15.51
N MET A 130 3.44 -8.91 -14.41
CA MET A 130 3.57 -7.63 -13.70
C MET A 130 4.70 -6.75 -14.22
N GLY A 131 5.62 -7.29 -15.04
CA GLY A 131 6.81 -6.53 -15.47
C GLY A 131 7.83 -6.33 -14.34
N MET A 132 7.87 -7.26 -13.37
CA MET A 132 8.83 -7.26 -12.28
C MET A 132 10.25 -7.44 -12.81
N VAL A 133 11.18 -6.66 -12.26
CA VAL A 133 12.61 -6.85 -12.48
C VAL A 133 13.09 -7.90 -11.49
N THR A 134 13.48 -9.07 -11.99
CA THR A 134 13.84 -10.23 -11.16
C THR A 134 15.26 -10.72 -11.41
N ASP A 135 16.15 -9.92 -11.98
CA ASP A 135 17.56 -10.31 -12.14
C ASP A 135 18.46 -9.23 -11.56
N TRP A 136 18.99 -9.49 -10.35
CA TRP A 136 19.72 -8.52 -9.55
C TRP A 136 21.03 -9.12 -9.04
N LEU A 137 22.10 -8.32 -9.00
CA LEU A 137 23.20 -8.51 -8.07
C LEU A 137 22.92 -7.73 -6.81
N LEU A 138 23.25 -8.31 -5.66
CA LEU A 138 23.11 -7.66 -4.37
C LEU A 138 24.48 -7.44 -3.72
N ILE A 139 24.60 -6.39 -2.92
CA ILE A 139 25.73 -6.17 -2.03
C ILE A 139 25.29 -5.43 -0.76
N GLY A 140 25.92 -5.77 0.35
CA GLY A 140 25.64 -5.26 1.68
C GLY A 140 25.91 -6.34 2.72
N PRO A 141 25.54 -6.11 3.99
CA PRO A 141 25.01 -4.85 4.50
C PRO A 141 26.11 -3.81 4.70
N PHE A 142 25.81 -2.54 4.46
CA PHE A 142 26.57 -1.41 5.00
C PHE A 142 25.83 -0.80 6.21
N ASP A 143 26.48 0.11 6.93
CA ASP A 143 25.92 0.67 8.17
C ASP A 143 24.82 1.72 7.91
N ASN A 144 23.71 1.61 8.62
CA ASN A 144 22.64 2.62 8.64
C ASN A 144 22.34 3.10 10.07
N THR A 145 23.22 2.86 11.03
CA THR A 145 22.98 3.24 12.44
C THR A 145 22.60 4.72 12.55
N GLY A 146 21.48 4.99 13.25
CA GLY A 146 20.96 6.34 13.40
C GLY A 146 20.41 6.97 12.11
N LYS A 147 19.98 6.14 11.14
CA LYS A 147 19.49 6.58 9.81
C LYS A 147 20.54 7.31 8.96
N SER A 148 21.82 7.08 9.26
CA SER A 148 22.93 7.76 8.58
C SER A 148 23.21 7.25 7.17
N GLY A 149 22.80 6.02 6.87
CA GLY A 149 23.17 5.29 5.68
C GLY A 149 22.61 5.89 4.38
N PHE A 150 21.45 6.55 4.44
CA PHE A 150 20.85 7.18 3.26
C PHE A 150 21.75 8.28 2.67
N LYS A 151 22.22 9.19 3.54
CA LYS A 151 23.08 10.33 3.16
C LYS A 151 24.54 9.94 2.97
N LYS A 152 24.99 8.87 3.63
CA LYS A 152 26.36 8.39 3.53
C LYS A 152 26.60 7.73 2.17
N VAL A 153 27.69 8.13 1.51
CA VAL A 153 28.12 7.56 0.23
C VAL A 153 28.89 6.27 0.48
N TYR A 154 28.43 5.18 -0.12
CA TYR A 154 29.12 3.89 -0.08
C TYR A 154 29.80 3.55 -1.42
N PRO A 155 30.80 2.65 -1.45
CA PRO A 155 31.55 2.34 -2.67
C PRO A 155 30.69 2.03 -3.92
N PRO A 156 29.58 1.26 -3.84
CA PRO A 156 28.71 0.99 -4.99
C PRO A 156 28.17 2.23 -5.72
N GLU A 157 28.10 3.38 -5.05
CA GLU A 157 27.63 4.65 -5.63
C GLU A 157 28.68 5.30 -6.55
N ASN A 158 29.97 5.01 -6.34
CA ASN A 158 31.08 5.60 -7.10
C ASN A 158 31.76 4.59 -8.04
N GLU A 159 31.77 3.31 -7.66
CA GLU A 159 32.40 2.23 -8.43
C GLU A 159 31.58 0.94 -8.37
N ILE A 160 31.53 0.22 -9.49
CA ILE A 160 30.96 -1.13 -9.57
C ILE A 160 32.08 -2.10 -9.94
N ALA A 161 32.88 -2.47 -8.94
CA ALA A 161 33.89 -3.51 -9.09
C ALA A 161 33.35 -4.85 -8.58
N LEU A 162 32.83 -5.68 -9.49
CA LEU A 162 32.11 -6.93 -9.18
C LEU A 162 32.97 -7.98 -8.47
N GLN A 163 34.29 -7.98 -8.74
CA GLN A 163 35.25 -8.94 -8.15
C GLN A 163 35.91 -8.43 -6.86
N LYS A 164 35.69 -7.16 -6.51
CA LYS A 164 36.28 -6.53 -5.33
C LYS A 164 35.48 -6.88 -4.07
N SER A 165 36.19 -7.04 -2.97
CA SER A 165 35.58 -7.12 -1.64
C SER A 165 35.65 -5.77 -0.92
N TYR A 166 34.63 -5.46 -0.13
CA TYR A 166 34.46 -4.19 0.57
C TYR A 166 34.29 -4.43 2.07
N SER A 167 34.67 -3.44 2.88
CA SER A 167 34.33 -3.44 4.30
C SER A 167 32.88 -2.98 4.46
N GLY A 168 32.02 -3.89 4.87
CA GLY A 168 30.62 -3.68 5.17
C GLY A 168 30.38 -3.29 6.62
N LYS A 169 29.13 -3.44 7.06
CA LYS A 169 28.72 -3.24 8.45
C LYS A 169 29.54 -4.12 9.39
N ASP A 170 29.89 -3.59 10.55
CA ASP A 170 30.71 -4.26 11.57
C ASP A 170 32.05 -4.79 11.04
N SER A 171 32.59 -4.13 10.00
CA SER A 171 33.82 -4.52 9.29
C SER A 171 33.76 -5.89 8.59
N ILE A 172 32.56 -6.46 8.39
CA ILE A 172 32.38 -7.72 7.68
C ILE A 172 32.77 -7.54 6.21
N LEU A 173 33.54 -8.49 5.67
CA LEU A 173 33.93 -8.45 4.27
C LEU A 173 32.75 -8.88 3.38
N ILE A 174 32.32 -7.98 2.49
CA ILE A 174 31.18 -8.19 1.59
C ILE A 174 31.61 -8.09 0.12
N LYS A 175 30.85 -8.73 -0.76
CA LYS A 175 31.07 -8.73 -2.21
C LYS A 175 29.73 -8.76 -2.94
N TRP A 176 29.75 -8.39 -4.22
CA TRP A 176 28.59 -8.60 -5.08
C TRP A 176 28.28 -10.09 -5.21
N PHE A 177 27.01 -10.44 -5.14
CA PHE A 177 26.55 -11.81 -5.37
C PHE A 177 25.18 -11.83 -6.06
N LYS A 178 24.91 -12.92 -6.76
CA LYS A 178 23.60 -13.19 -7.37
C LYS A 178 22.75 -14.04 -6.40
N PRO A 179 21.55 -13.59 -5.99
CA PRO A 179 20.68 -14.39 -5.14
C PRO A 179 20.21 -15.64 -5.90
N LYS A 180 20.22 -16.80 -5.23
CA LYS A 180 19.91 -18.09 -5.85
C LYS A 180 18.43 -18.24 -6.27
N LYS A 181 17.53 -17.54 -5.58
CA LYS A 181 16.08 -17.52 -5.88
C LYS A 181 15.53 -16.18 -5.44
N ILE A 182 14.84 -15.49 -6.34
CA ILE A 182 14.10 -14.27 -6.02
C ILE A 182 12.66 -14.63 -5.65
N ASN A 183 12.06 -13.84 -4.77
CA ASN A 183 10.70 -14.09 -4.28
C ASN A 183 9.69 -14.07 -5.43
N LEU A 184 8.71 -14.96 -5.35
CA LEU A 184 7.63 -15.12 -6.32
C LEU A 184 6.78 -13.87 -6.49
N THR A 185 6.68 -13.07 -5.44
CA THR A 185 5.91 -11.82 -5.42
C THR A 185 6.57 -10.69 -6.21
N GLY A 186 7.82 -10.89 -6.67
CA GLY A 186 8.65 -9.82 -7.25
C GLY A 186 9.30 -8.91 -6.20
N PHE A 187 9.01 -9.11 -4.90
CA PHE A 187 9.68 -8.39 -3.82
C PHE A 187 11.10 -8.90 -3.63
N ILE A 188 12.09 -8.02 -3.76
CA ILE A 188 13.49 -8.34 -3.47
C ILE A 188 13.70 -8.23 -1.96
N ASN A 189 13.53 -9.35 -1.25
CA ASN A 189 13.75 -9.42 0.20
C ASN A 189 15.25 -9.35 0.52
N LEU A 190 15.73 -8.18 0.93
CA LEU A 190 17.14 -7.96 1.29
C LEU A 190 17.47 -8.55 2.66
N GLU A 191 16.51 -8.59 3.58
CA GLU A 191 16.64 -9.21 4.90
C GLU A 191 17.12 -10.66 4.79
N ALA A 192 16.56 -11.43 3.85
CA ALA A 192 16.89 -12.84 3.65
C ALA A 192 18.31 -13.07 3.12
N PHE A 193 18.99 -12.03 2.61
CA PHE A 193 20.29 -12.16 1.96
C PHE A 193 21.42 -11.39 2.65
N LEU A 194 21.13 -10.33 3.41
CA LEU A 194 22.12 -9.42 3.98
C LEU A 194 22.10 -9.51 5.50
N TYR A 195 23.19 -10.02 6.10
CA TYR A 195 23.34 -10.15 7.56
C TYR A 195 24.64 -9.51 8.04
N PRO A 196 24.64 -8.76 9.17
CA PRO A 196 23.51 -8.39 10.02
C PRO A 196 22.48 -7.46 9.33
N ASN A 197 21.19 -7.71 9.56
CA ASN A 197 20.08 -7.13 8.80
C ASN A 197 19.45 -5.88 9.44
N ASN A 198 19.69 -5.61 10.73
CA ASN A 198 19.22 -4.40 11.40
C ASN A 198 20.15 -3.22 11.12
N TRP A 199 19.59 -2.02 11.03
CA TRP A 199 20.27 -0.75 10.77
C TRP A 199 21.27 -0.91 9.62
N ALA A 200 20.77 -1.40 8.49
CA ALA A 200 21.57 -1.83 7.34
C ALA A 200 21.23 -1.06 6.07
N VAL A 201 22.21 -0.99 5.17
CA VAL A 201 22.05 -0.50 3.79
C VAL A 201 22.37 -1.64 2.83
N GLY A 202 21.51 -1.84 1.85
CA GLY A 202 21.68 -2.81 0.77
C GLY A 202 21.64 -2.12 -0.58
N TYR A 203 22.42 -2.64 -1.51
CA TYR A 203 22.38 -2.22 -2.91
C TYR A 203 21.96 -3.37 -3.81
N ALA A 204 21.22 -3.04 -4.86
CA ALA A 204 20.89 -3.95 -5.93
C ALA A 204 21.27 -3.35 -7.28
N LEU A 205 21.94 -4.13 -8.12
CA LEU A 205 22.41 -3.71 -9.45
C LEU A 205 21.82 -4.63 -10.53
N THR A 206 21.36 -4.03 -11.61
CA THR A 206 21.02 -4.76 -12.84
C THR A 206 21.31 -3.91 -14.07
N TYR A 207 21.41 -4.58 -15.22
CA TYR A 207 21.50 -3.95 -16.52
C TYR A 207 20.27 -4.31 -17.35
N LEU A 208 19.66 -3.29 -17.94
CA LEU A 208 18.46 -3.36 -18.74
C LEU A 208 18.81 -3.11 -20.21
N TYR A 209 18.61 -4.09 -21.08
CA TYR A 209 18.70 -3.90 -22.52
C TYR A 209 17.37 -3.41 -23.08
N SER A 210 17.40 -2.30 -23.82
CA SER A 210 16.28 -1.83 -24.64
C SER A 210 16.63 -1.91 -26.14
N PRO A 211 15.79 -2.54 -26.99
CA PRO A 211 16.05 -2.62 -28.42
C PRO A 211 15.86 -1.30 -29.17
N ALA A 212 15.17 -0.34 -28.56
CA ALA A 212 14.85 0.99 -29.11
C ALA A 212 14.97 2.08 -28.04
N GLU A 213 15.11 3.33 -28.50
CA GLU A 213 14.96 4.50 -27.63
C GLU A 213 13.47 4.76 -27.37
N ARG A 214 13.05 4.87 -26.11
CA ARG A 214 11.64 5.09 -25.74
C ARG A 214 11.48 5.55 -24.29
N VAL A 215 10.33 6.16 -23.98
CA VAL A 215 9.91 6.39 -22.60
C VAL A 215 9.50 5.07 -21.95
N ALA A 216 9.86 4.90 -20.68
CA ALA A 216 9.36 3.85 -19.80
C ALA A 216 9.06 4.44 -18.42
N LEU A 217 8.21 3.76 -17.65
CA LEU A 217 7.96 4.09 -16.26
C LEU A 217 8.70 3.12 -15.36
N PHE A 218 9.52 3.65 -14.46
CA PHE A 218 9.99 2.90 -13.29
C PHE A 218 8.96 3.04 -12.18
N LYS A 219 8.44 1.90 -11.73
CA LYS A 219 7.46 1.80 -10.66
C LYS A 219 8.11 1.04 -9.51
N VAL A 220 8.37 1.75 -8.43
CA VAL A 220 9.24 1.27 -7.34
C VAL A 220 8.48 1.36 -6.02
N GLY A 221 8.57 0.30 -5.24
CA GLY A 221 8.07 0.24 -3.86
C GLY A 221 9.19 -0.20 -2.96
N ALA A 222 9.36 0.40 -1.79
CA ALA A 222 10.49 0.06 -0.93
C ALA A 222 10.13 0.17 0.54
N ASP A 223 10.75 -0.70 1.32
CA ASP A 223 10.68 -0.67 2.76
C ASP A 223 11.74 0.30 3.27
N ASP A 224 11.31 1.20 4.14
CA ASP A 224 11.99 2.43 4.48
C ASP A 224 12.38 3.28 3.26
N THR A 225 13.68 3.53 3.12
CA THR A 225 14.20 4.54 2.20
C THR A 225 14.57 3.93 0.86
N ILE A 226 14.50 4.72 -0.20
CA ILE A 226 14.87 4.27 -1.54
C ILE A 226 15.61 5.36 -2.29
N LYS A 227 16.69 4.96 -2.96
CA LYS A 227 17.39 5.79 -3.94
C LYS A 227 17.70 4.96 -5.17
N VAL A 228 17.38 5.49 -6.35
CA VAL A 228 17.56 4.79 -7.63
C VAL A 228 18.38 5.65 -8.56
N TRP A 229 19.46 5.07 -9.08
CA TRP A 229 20.24 5.63 -10.17
C TRP A 229 19.92 4.90 -11.46
N PHE A 230 19.74 5.67 -12.53
CA PHE A 230 19.60 5.20 -13.89
C PHE A 230 20.68 5.84 -14.75
N ASN A 231 21.55 5.01 -15.36
CA ASN A 231 22.72 5.47 -16.12
C ASN A 231 23.53 6.55 -15.36
N ASP A 232 23.81 6.29 -14.07
CA ASP A 232 24.55 7.16 -13.15
C ASP A 232 23.86 8.46 -12.70
N GLN A 233 22.62 8.70 -13.15
CA GLN A 233 21.80 9.82 -12.69
C GLN A 233 20.76 9.37 -11.67
N VAL A 234 20.60 10.13 -10.58
CA VAL A 234 19.57 9.85 -9.57
C VAL A 234 18.20 10.19 -10.17
N VAL A 235 17.29 9.21 -10.19
CA VAL A 235 15.91 9.37 -10.71
C VAL A 235 14.85 9.24 -9.61
N ILE A 236 15.16 8.57 -8.49
CA ILE A 236 14.30 8.50 -7.29
C ILE A 236 15.19 8.74 -6.07
N GLU A 237 14.72 9.58 -5.15
CA GLU A 237 15.36 9.82 -3.85
C GLU A 237 14.29 10.08 -2.79
N ARG A 238 14.12 9.14 -1.85
CA ARG A 238 13.13 9.19 -0.76
C ARG A 238 13.74 8.73 0.55
N ASP A 239 13.95 9.68 1.47
CA ASP A 239 14.42 9.45 2.85
C ASP A 239 13.22 9.40 3.81
N ILE A 240 12.31 8.45 3.58
CA ILE A 240 11.07 8.28 4.36
C ILE A 240 11.06 6.85 4.88
N TYR A 241 10.82 6.65 6.17
CA TYR A 241 10.78 5.33 6.80
C TYR A 241 9.34 4.81 6.81
N ARG A 242 9.02 3.78 6.02
CA ARG A 242 7.66 3.32 5.73
C ARG A 242 7.65 1.90 5.14
N GLN A 243 6.51 1.24 5.17
CA GLN A 243 6.36 -0.09 4.56
C GLN A 243 6.42 -0.05 3.02
N ALA A 244 6.97 -1.11 2.42
CA ALA A 244 6.92 -1.29 0.97
C ALA A 244 5.49 -1.53 0.46
N VAL A 245 5.10 -0.79 -0.58
CA VAL A 245 3.87 -0.99 -1.36
C VAL A 245 4.22 -0.94 -2.83
N ILE A 246 3.60 -1.80 -3.63
CA ILE A 246 3.84 -1.82 -5.08
C ILE A 246 3.47 -0.47 -5.72
N ASP A 247 4.28 -0.02 -6.69
CA ASP A 247 4.08 1.23 -7.44
C ASP A 247 4.00 2.51 -6.56
N GLN A 248 4.60 2.53 -5.36
CA GLN A 248 4.65 3.72 -4.48
C GLN A 248 5.24 4.95 -5.14
N GLU A 249 6.34 4.77 -5.86
CA GLU A 249 7.04 5.80 -6.61
C GLU A 249 6.93 5.46 -8.09
N VAL A 250 6.60 6.47 -8.90
CA VAL A 250 6.56 6.35 -10.35
C VAL A 250 7.40 7.46 -10.95
N VAL A 251 8.38 7.10 -11.78
CA VAL A 251 9.19 8.07 -12.52
C VAL A 251 9.28 7.67 -13.98
N ALA A 252 9.09 8.64 -14.88
CA ALA A 252 9.34 8.46 -16.30
C ALA A 252 10.84 8.55 -16.58
N VAL A 253 11.36 7.59 -17.33
CA VAL A 253 12.76 7.55 -17.77
C VAL A 253 12.84 7.35 -19.28
N TRP A 254 13.90 7.85 -19.89
CA TRP A 254 14.19 7.59 -21.29
C TRP A 254 15.14 6.40 -21.42
N LEU A 255 14.64 5.26 -21.86
CA LEU A 255 15.47 4.10 -22.14
C LEU A 255 16.28 4.36 -23.40
N GLY A 256 17.61 4.39 -23.27
CA GLY A 256 18.50 4.42 -24.43
C GLY A 256 18.52 3.06 -25.14
N ARG A 257 18.72 3.06 -26.46
CA ARG A 257 18.94 1.82 -27.21
C ARG A 257 20.25 1.17 -26.76
N GLY A 258 20.19 -0.09 -26.35
CA GLY A 258 21.33 -0.82 -25.78
C GLY A 258 21.17 -1.08 -24.28
N TRP A 259 22.29 -1.30 -23.61
CA TRP A 259 22.31 -1.59 -22.17
C TRP A 259 22.28 -0.31 -21.35
N ASN A 260 21.34 -0.24 -20.42
CA ASN A 260 21.16 0.81 -19.44
C ASN A 260 21.42 0.23 -18.04
N LYS A 261 22.02 1.03 -17.16
CA LYS A 261 22.39 0.61 -15.81
C LYS A 261 21.36 1.08 -14.79
N ILE A 262 20.96 0.20 -13.89
CA ILE A 262 20.08 0.52 -12.76
C ILE A 262 20.79 0.11 -11.47
N LEU A 263 20.98 1.06 -10.56
CA LEU A 263 21.46 0.82 -9.21
C LEU A 263 20.38 1.28 -8.23
N VAL A 264 20.09 0.45 -7.24
CA VAL A 264 19.12 0.72 -6.19
C VAL A 264 19.83 0.67 -4.85
N LYS A 265 19.51 1.62 -3.97
CA LYS A 265 19.92 1.65 -2.56
C LYS A 265 18.68 1.64 -1.69
N VAL A 266 18.65 0.75 -0.72
CA VAL A 266 17.62 0.69 0.32
C VAL A 266 18.32 0.77 1.68
N CYS A 267 17.83 1.62 2.57
CA CYS A 267 18.32 1.70 3.94
C CYS A 267 17.18 1.40 4.91
N GLN A 268 17.40 0.46 5.82
CA GLN A 268 16.43 -0.03 6.82
C GLN A 268 16.93 0.23 8.25
N LYS A 269 16.01 0.46 9.18
CA LYS A 269 16.12 0.32 10.63
C LYS A 269 15.98 -1.14 11.13
N GLU A 270 14.81 -1.78 11.12
CA GLU A 270 14.51 -3.12 11.70
C GLU A 270 13.42 -3.86 10.90
N ASP A 271 13.39 -5.19 10.96
CA ASP A 271 12.41 -6.08 10.29
C ASP A 271 12.48 -6.16 8.75
N ASN A 272 11.53 -6.89 8.15
CA ASN A 272 11.50 -7.32 6.74
C ASN A 272 11.58 -6.18 5.72
N TRP A 273 12.76 -6.04 5.10
CA TRP A 273 13.07 -4.97 4.16
C TRP A 273 13.46 -5.47 2.79
N GLY A 274 13.26 -4.57 1.82
CA GLY A 274 13.43 -4.88 0.42
C GLY A 274 12.72 -3.88 -0.46
N PHE A 275 12.56 -4.25 -1.72
CA PHE A 275 11.88 -3.39 -2.68
C PHE A 275 11.20 -4.19 -3.81
N TYR A 276 10.15 -3.60 -4.35
CA TYR A 276 9.57 -3.91 -5.64
C TYR A 276 10.18 -3.00 -6.70
N PHE A 277 10.43 -3.56 -7.89
CA PHE A 277 10.84 -2.76 -9.05
C PHE A 277 10.16 -3.31 -10.29
N ARG A 278 9.39 -2.46 -10.96
CA ARG A 278 8.68 -2.79 -12.20
C ARG A 278 9.00 -1.78 -13.28
N ILE A 279 9.00 -2.25 -14.52
CA ILE A 279 9.22 -1.42 -15.71
C ILE A 279 8.06 -1.62 -16.67
N THR A 280 7.37 -0.53 -16.99
CA THR A 280 6.19 -0.53 -17.86
C THR A 280 6.28 0.53 -18.95
N ASP A 281 5.41 0.46 -19.95
CA ASP A 281 5.06 1.61 -20.78
C ASP A 281 4.24 2.64 -19.99
N ILE A 282 3.82 3.72 -20.65
CA ILE A 282 3.04 4.81 -20.05
C ILE A 282 1.61 4.38 -19.72
N GLU A 283 1.10 3.35 -20.40
CA GLU A 283 -0.20 2.72 -20.13
C GLU A 283 -0.15 1.73 -18.95
N GLY A 284 1.03 1.44 -18.42
CA GLY A 284 1.24 0.53 -17.29
C GLY A 284 1.45 -0.94 -17.68
N ASN A 285 1.57 -1.26 -18.98
CA ASN A 285 1.84 -2.61 -19.43
C ASN A 285 3.34 -2.95 -19.35
N PRO A 286 3.70 -4.21 -19.02
CA PRO A 286 5.09 -4.64 -19.05
C PRO A 286 5.71 -4.49 -20.44
N LEU A 287 6.93 -3.96 -20.50
CA LEU A 287 7.73 -4.01 -21.73
C LEU A 287 8.19 -5.47 -21.96
N LYS A 288 7.77 -6.08 -23.07
CA LYS A 288 8.01 -7.52 -23.33
C LYS A 288 9.32 -7.82 -24.06
N ASP A 289 9.92 -6.81 -24.66
CA ASP A 289 11.10 -6.89 -25.53
C ASP A 289 12.40 -6.46 -24.84
N ILE A 290 12.33 -6.06 -23.57
CA ILE A 290 13.51 -5.76 -22.74
C ILE A 290 14.15 -7.03 -22.19
N LYS A 291 15.44 -6.95 -21.85
CA LYS A 291 16.19 -8.05 -21.24
C LYS A 291 16.98 -7.54 -20.05
N PHE A 292 17.19 -8.40 -19.06
CA PHE A 292 18.02 -8.11 -17.90
C PHE A 292 19.31 -8.91 -17.94
N ALA A 293 20.37 -8.35 -17.37
CA ALA A 293 21.62 -9.03 -17.13
C ALA A 293 22.28 -8.50 -15.86
N THR A 294 22.98 -9.38 -15.14
CA THR A 294 23.82 -9.03 -13.98
C THR A 294 25.26 -8.76 -14.36
N GLU A 295 25.68 -9.15 -15.56
CA GLU A 295 27.02 -8.94 -16.10
C GLU A 295 26.88 -8.60 -17.59
N ILE A 296 27.62 -7.58 -18.04
CA ILE A 296 27.72 -7.21 -19.45
C ILE A 296 29.17 -7.41 -19.90
N LYS A 297 29.37 -7.93 -21.12
CA LYS A 297 30.72 -8.08 -21.69
C LYS A 297 31.28 -6.68 -21.98
N GLU A 298 32.60 -6.51 -21.86
CA GLU A 298 33.30 -5.24 -22.16
C GLU A 298 33.02 -4.67 -23.56
N THR A 299 32.65 -5.53 -24.53
CA THR A 299 32.26 -5.11 -25.88
C THR A 299 30.86 -4.51 -25.97
N ALA A 300 30.04 -4.63 -24.92
CA ALA A 300 28.76 -3.98 -24.83
C ALA A 300 28.96 -2.54 -24.35
N SER A 301 28.73 -1.56 -25.23
CA SER A 301 28.71 -0.15 -24.83
C SER A 301 27.49 0.10 -23.96
N LEU A 302 27.71 0.51 -22.71
CA LEU A 302 26.66 1.12 -21.90
C LEU A 302 26.20 2.40 -22.57
N VAL A 303 24.90 2.66 -22.49
CA VAL A 303 24.37 3.98 -22.81
C VAL A 303 25.02 4.96 -21.84
N SER A 304 25.99 5.75 -22.33
CA SER A 304 26.55 6.85 -21.57
C SER A 304 25.41 7.81 -21.25
N GLY A 305 25.41 8.42 -20.07
CA GLY A 305 24.53 9.54 -19.76
C GLY A 305 24.71 10.64 -20.80
N LYS A 306 23.97 10.58 -21.90
CA LYS A 306 23.61 11.77 -22.65
C LYS A 306 22.96 12.69 -21.63
N ASP A 307 23.09 13.99 -21.82
CA ASP A 307 22.22 14.98 -21.17
C ASP A 307 20.78 14.67 -21.60
N TYR A 308 20.21 13.60 -21.04
CA TYR A 308 18.80 13.44 -20.90
C TYR A 308 18.46 14.64 -20.05
N LYS A 309 17.99 15.71 -20.71
CA LYS A 309 17.22 16.74 -20.05
C LYS A 309 16.25 15.93 -19.20
N LEU A 310 16.53 15.88 -17.90
CA LEU A 310 15.52 15.66 -16.90
C LEU A 310 14.34 16.46 -17.44
N PHE A 311 13.20 15.82 -17.65
CA PHE A 311 11.95 16.54 -17.64
C PHE A 311 12.11 17.55 -16.51
N GLU A 312 12.27 18.84 -16.88
CA GLU A 312 12.80 19.90 -16.02
C GLU A 312 12.03 19.86 -14.71
N GLU A 313 12.61 20.31 -13.59
CA GLU A 313 11.97 20.26 -12.26
C GLU A 313 10.52 20.79 -12.23
N GLU A 314 10.12 21.61 -13.21
CA GLU A 314 8.75 22.08 -13.49
C GLU A 314 7.78 21.01 -14.03
N SER A 315 8.27 19.84 -14.44
CA SER A 315 7.50 18.71 -14.98
C SER A 315 7.65 17.43 -14.16
N ARG A 316 8.23 17.53 -12.95
CA ARG A 316 7.91 16.63 -11.83
C ARG A 316 6.46 16.81 -11.35
N GLU A 317 5.53 17.15 -12.25
CA GLU A 317 4.13 16.88 -12.00
C GLU A 317 4.04 15.39 -11.69
N GLU A 318 3.63 15.09 -10.46
CA GLU A 318 3.19 13.77 -10.04
C GLU A 318 2.36 13.24 -11.21
N VAL A 319 2.84 12.20 -11.91
CA VAL A 319 2.11 11.64 -13.07
C VAL A 319 0.70 11.40 -12.58
N ASN A 320 -0.28 12.14 -13.11
CA ASN A 320 -1.66 12.02 -12.64
C ASN A 320 -2.18 10.67 -13.13
N LEU A 321 -2.04 9.65 -12.28
CA LEU A 321 -2.44 8.28 -12.58
C LEU A 321 -3.96 8.09 -12.49
N GLY A 322 -4.75 9.17 -12.35
CA GLY A 322 -6.17 9.09 -12.02
C GLY A 322 -6.38 8.35 -10.69
N ASP A 323 -5.44 8.48 -9.76
CA ASP A 323 -5.43 7.74 -8.52
C ASP A 323 -6.22 8.45 -7.41
N ALA A 324 -6.52 7.70 -6.34
CA ALA A 324 -7.26 8.24 -5.21
C ALA A 324 -6.51 9.39 -4.52
N LEU A 325 -5.17 9.38 -4.51
CA LEU A 325 -4.39 10.45 -3.87
C LEU A 325 -4.66 11.79 -4.55
N SER A 326 -4.49 11.85 -5.88
CA SER A 326 -4.69 13.07 -6.67
C SER A 326 -6.13 13.57 -6.56
N TYR A 327 -7.09 12.64 -6.61
CA TYR A 327 -8.51 12.96 -6.47
C TYR A 327 -8.82 13.59 -5.11
N TYR A 328 -8.48 12.91 -3.99
CA TYR A 328 -8.84 13.42 -2.66
C TYR A 328 -8.03 14.65 -2.25
N LYS A 329 -6.78 14.81 -2.73
CA LYS A 329 -6.06 16.10 -2.63
C LYS A 329 -6.89 17.22 -3.27
N GLY A 330 -7.37 17.01 -4.49
CA GLY A 330 -8.22 17.97 -5.20
C GLY A 330 -9.54 18.26 -4.48
N GLU A 331 -10.21 17.23 -3.94
CA GLU A 331 -11.47 17.40 -3.21
C GLU A 331 -11.30 18.17 -1.90
N VAL A 332 -10.22 17.91 -1.15
CA VAL A 332 -9.91 18.66 0.08
C VAL A 332 -9.58 20.13 -0.24
N ILE A 333 -8.90 20.41 -1.36
CA ILE A 333 -8.64 21.79 -1.80
C ILE A 333 -9.95 22.50 -2.14
N LYS A 334 -10.86 21.85 -2.88
CA LYS A 334 -12.16 22.43 -3.27
C LYS A 334 -13.10 22.61 -2.08
N ASN A 335 -13.11 21.65 -1.15
CA ASN A 335 -13.97 21.65 0.02
C ASN A 335 -13.20 21.17 1.27
N PRO A 336 -12.49 22.08 1.95
CA PRO A 336 -11.70 21.77 3.15
C PRO A 336 -12.53 21.29 4.36
N GLU A 337 -13.85 21.47 4.34
CA GLU A 337 -14.76 21.02 5.40
C GLU A 337 -15.26 19.58 5.18
N ASN A 338 -14.91 18.95 4.05
CA ASN A 338 -15.36 17.61 3.72
C ASN A 338 -14.62 16.55 4.56
N VAL A 339 -15.22 16.18 5.70
CA VAL A 339 -14.73 15.14 6.63
C VAL A 339 -14.41 13.83 5.91
N LYS A 340 -15.27 13.38 4.97
CA LYS A 340 -15.06 12.13 4.22
C LYS A 340 -13.79 12.24 3.37
N ALA A 341 -13.64 13.32 2.60
CA ALA A 341 -12.46 13.52 1.77
C ALA A 341 -11.17 13.58 2.59
N LEU A 342 -11.21 14.21 3.77
CA LEU A 342 -10.07 14.24 4.71
C LEU A 342 -9.71 12.84 5.22
N ILE A 343 -10.69 12.04 5.65
CA ILE A 343 -10.46 10.66 6.10
C ILE A 343 -9.90 9.81 4.95
N PHE A 344 -10.47 9.91 3.76
CA PHE A 344 -10.06 9.11 2.61
C PHE A 344 -8.68 9.52 2.10
N LEU A 345 -8.36 10.81 2.08
CA LEU A 345 -7.00 11.29 1.83
C LEU A 345 -6.02 10.71 2.86
N GLY A 346 -6.37 10.76 4.16
CA GLY A 346 -5.56 10.18 5.22
C GLY A 346 -5.33 8.67 5.07
N LEU A 347 -6.34 7.92 4.64
CA LEU A 347 -6.22 6.48 4.36
C LEU A 347 -5.26 6.17 3.20
N VAL A 348 -5.34 6.94 2.11
CA VAL A 348 -4.45 6.78 0.95
C VAL A 348 -3.01 7.16 1.34
N LEU A 349 -2.81 8.28 2.03
CA LEU A 349 -1.51 8.69 2.56
C LEU A 349 -0.92 7.63 3.49
N GLN A 350 -1.74 7.07 4.39
CA GLN A 350 -1.34 5.98 5.28
C GLN A 350 -0.92 4.74 4.48
N LYS A 351 -1.68 4.33 3.46
CA LYS A 351 -1.32 3.19 2.58
C LYS A 351 0.01 3.47 1.85
N ARG A 352 0.27 4.70 1.44
CA ARG A 352 1.54 5.12 0.82
C ARG A 352 2.67 5.35 1.82
N GLY A 353 2.43 5.14 3.11
CA GLY A 353 3.42 5.31 4.17
C GLY A 353 3.79 6.77 4.48
N LEU A 354 3.02 7.73 3.98
CA LEU A 354 3.16 9.16 4.29
C LEU A 354 2.45 9.45 5.63
N LEU A 355 2.99 8.88 6.71
CA LEU A 355 2.30 8.81 8.00
C LEU A 355 2.12 10.17 8.66
N ASP A 356 3.06 11.10 8.50
CA ASP A 356 2.93 12.48 9.01
C ASP A 356 1.74 13.19 8.37
N GLU A 357 1.67 13.19 7.03
CA GLU A 357 0.57 13.78 6.28
C GLU A 357 -0.77 13.07 6.60
N ALA A 358 -0.77 11.74 6.74
CA ALA A 358 -1.96 11.00 7.12
C ALA A 358 -2.50 11.42 8.50
N VAL A 359 -1.60 11.56 9.50
CA VAL A 359 -1.93 12.04 10.84
C VAL A 359 -2.54 13.44 10.80
N GLU A 360 -1.97 14.35 10.00
CA GLU A 360 -2.52 15.70 9.82
C GLU A 360 -3.94 15.65 9.25
N LYS A 361 -4.19 14.84 8.23
CA LYS A 361 -5.53 14.72 7.63
C LYS A 361 -6.57 14.09 8.55
N PHE A 362 -6.18 13.12 9.38
CA PHE A 362 -7.09 12.61 10.40
C PHE A 362 -7.37 13.64 11.50
N LYS A 363 -6.37 14.44 11.92
CA LYS A 363 -6.57 15.55 12.87
C LYS A 363 -7.47 16.63 12.30
N GLU A 364 -7.29 16.99 11.03
CA GLU A 364 -8.19 17.90 10.32
C GLU A 364 -9.62 17.35 10.31
N ALA A 365 -9.82 16.07 9.95
CA ALA A 365 -11.14 15.44 9.96
C ALA A 365 -11.81 15.48 11.35
N ILE A 366 -11.05 15.21 12.42
CA ILE A 366 -11.52 15.30 13.82
C ILE A 366 -11.87 16.74 14.20
N SER A 367 -11.09 17.72 13.75
CA SER A 367 -11.40 19.13 14.00
C SER A 367 -12.71 19.59 13.36
N LYS A 368 -13.09 18.97 12.23
CA LYS A 368 -14.35 19.21 11.53
C LYS A 368 -15.52 18.44 12.14
N ASN A 369 -15.26 17.23 12.64
CA ASN A 369 -16.24 16.42 13.35
C ASN A 369 -15.56 15.60 14.45
N SER A 370 -15.62 16.10 15.68
CA SER A 370 -15.01 15.47 16.86
C SER A 370 -15.71 14.18 17.28
N GLU A 371 -16.93 13.92 16.79
CA GLU A 371 -17.71 12.71 17.07
C GLU A 371 -17.54 11.66 15.97
N ASN A 372 -16.49 11.76 15.15
CA ASN A 372 -16.19 10.75 14.14
C ASN A 372 -15.28 9.64 14.70
N ALA A 373 -15.89 8.53 15.13
CA ALA A 373 -15.16 7.39 15.69
C ALA A 373 -14.12 6.80 14.72
N LEU A 374 -14.41 6.77 13.42
CA LEU A 374 -13.48 6.24 12.41
C LEU A 374 -12.22 7.10 12.31
N ALA A 375 -12.35 8.42 12.30
CA ALA A 375 -11.21 9.33 12.24
C ALA A 375 -10.30 9.18 13.47
N HIS A 376 -10.87 9.10 14.68
CA HIS A 376 -10.12 8.81 15.91
C HIS A 376 -9.39 7.47 15.85
N TYR A 377 -10.06 6.40 15.40
CA TYR A 377 -9.44 5.08 15.27
C TYR A 377 -8.28 5.09 14.26
N LEU A 378 -8.47 5.73 13.11
CA LEU A 378 -7.45 5.80 12.06
C LEU A 378 -6.25 6.67 12.45
N LEU A 379 -6.49 7.79 13.15
CA LEU A 379 -5.44 8.58 13.77
C LEU A 379 -4.64 7.74 14.75
N GLY A 380 -5.33 7.01 15.63
CA GLY A 380 -4.67 6.16 16.61
C GLY A 380 -3.80 5.07 15.97
N LYS A 381 -4.29 4.43 14.90
CA LYS A 381 -3.51 3.47 14.11
C LYS A 381 -2.29 4.13 13.45
N ALA A 382 -2.44 5.34 12.90
CA ALA A 382 -1.35 6.05 12.24
C ALA A 382 -0.25 6.48 13.23
N GLU A 383 -0.61 6.97 14.42
CA GLU A 383 0.37 7.29 15.46
C GLU A 383 1.07 6.00 15.98
N GLN A 384 0.35 4.88 16.12
CA GLN A 384 0.98 3.58 16.43
C GLN A 384 1.99 3.12 15.36
N GLN A 385 1.68 3.31 14.07
CA GLN A 385 2.63 3.03 12.99
C GLN A 385 3.88 3.92 13.02
N LYS A 386 3.79 5.08 13.70
CA LYS A 386 4.93 5.97 13.97
C LYS A 386 5.61 5.67 15.31
N GLU A 387 5.37 4.50 15.89
CA GLU A 387 5.90 4.06 17.19
C GLU A 387 5.43 4.94 18.38
N LYS A 388 4.38 5.75 18.21
CA LYS A 388 3.75 6.57 19.26
C LYS A 388 2.55 5.82 19.86
N PHE A 389 2.87 4.76 20.60
CA PHE A 389 1.88 3.78 21.04
C PHE A 389 0.87 4.35 22.04
N ASP A 390 1.30 5.21 22.96
CA ASP A 390 0.44 5.77 24.00
C ASP A 390 -0.54 6.82 23.43
N GLU A 391 -0.06 7.74 22.60
CA GLU A 391 -0.90 8.70 21.89
C GLU A 391 -1.90 7.98 20.97
N GLY A 392 -1.44 6.95 20.27
CA GLY A 392 -2.31 6.15 19.42
C GLY A 392 -3.41 5.42 20.19
N LEU A 393 -3.09 4.89 21.38
CA LEU A 393 -4.06 4.23 22.25
C LEU A 393 -5.09 5.21 22.82
N GLU A 394 -4.70 6.45 23.13
CA GLU A 394 -5.63 7.48 23.60
C GLU A 394 -6.71 7.77 22.55
N GLU A 395 -6.31 7.92 21.28
CA GLU A 395 -7.23 8.16 20.18
C GLU A 395 -8.15 6.95 19.92
N ILE A 396 -7.63 5.72 20.02
CA ILE A 396 -8.44 4.50 19.93
C ILE A 396 -9.49 4.44 21.06
N LYS A 397 -9.15 4.86 22.28
CA LYS A 397 -10.12 4.95 23.39
C LYS A 397 -11.21 6.00 23.13
N LYS A 398 -10.87 7.13 22.51
CA LYS A 398 -11.86 8.14 22.08
C LYS A 398 -12.81 7.55 21.03
N ALA A 399 -12.28 6.83 20.04
CA ALA A 399 -13.12 6.13 19.06
C ALA A 399 -14.12 5.17 19.71
N LEU A 400 -13.69 4.38 20.69
CA LEU A 400 -14.56 3.45 21.41
C LEU A 400 -15.59 4.17 22.31
N LYS A 401 -15.25 5.33 22.87
CA LYS A 401 -16.19 6.15 23.64
C LYS A 401 -17.33 6.69 22.76
N ILE A 402 -17.01 7.05 21.52
CA ILE A 402 -17.98 7.55 20.53
C ILE A 402 -18.83 6.41 19.98
N ASN A 403 -18.20 5.29 19.62
CA ASN A 403 -18.87 4.08 19.16
C ASN A 403 -18.45 2.87 20.00
N SER A 404 -19.27 2.53 21.00
CA SER A 404 -19.02 1.42 21.93
C SER A 404 -18.96 0.05 21.25
N ASN A 405 -19.47 -0.07 20.02
CA ASN A 405 -19.53 -1.32 19.27
C ASN A 405 -18.40 -1.43 18.23
N PHE A 406 -17.40 -0.55 18.29
CA PHE A 406 -16.26 -0.59 17.38
C PHE A 406 -15.31 -1.72 17.77
N VAL A 407 -15.58 -2.92 17.25
CA VAL A 407 -14.84 -4.16 17.52
C VAL A 407 -13.34 -4.01 17.27
N GLN A 408 -12.91 -3.30 16.21
CA GLN A 408 -11.47 -3.09 15.98
C GLN A 408 -10.80 -2.31 17.13
N ALA A 409 -11.49 -1.31 17.68
CA ALA A 409 -10.98 -0.52 18.79
C ALA A 409 -10.94 -1.36 20.07
N ILE A 410 -11.98 -2.15 20.35
CA ILE A 410 -12.05 -3.09 21.48
C ILE A 410 -10.85 -4.06 21.43
N ILE A 411 -10.63 -4.67 20.26
CA ILE A 411 -9.53 -5.64 20.08
C ILE A 411 -8.18 -4.98 20.27
N LYS A 412 -7.97 -3.77 19.75
CA LYS A 412 -6.71 -3.04 19.95
C LYS A 412 -6.44 -2.73 21.42
N ILE A 413 -7.47 -2.35 22.18
CA ILE A 413 -7.34 -2.13 23.62
C ILE A 413 -7.05 -3.45 24.34
N GLY A 414 -7.76 -4.53 24.01
CA GLY A 414 -7.54 -5.87 24.56
C GLY A 414 -6.14 -6.40 24.30
N THR A 415 -5.62 -6.29 23.07
CA THR A 415 -4.24 -6.66 22.72
C THR A 415 -3.23 -5.84 23.51
N ASN A 416 -3.44 -4.53 23.67
CA ASN A 416 -2.55 -3.71 24.49
C ASN A 416 -2.57 -4.13 25.98
N TYR A 417 -3.72 -4.52 26.54
CA TYR A 417 -3.76 -5.08 27.90
C TYR A 417 -3.01 -6.42 27.98
N TYR A 418 -3.19 -7.29 26.99
CA TYR A 418 -2.50 -8.56 26.91
C TYR A 418 -0.97 -8.38 26.88
N GLU A 419 -0.47 -7.47 26.05
CA GLU A 419 0.97 -7.14 25.95
C GLU A 419 1.53 -6.57 27.25
N LYS A 420 0.72 -5.84 28.02
CA LYS A 420 1.07 -5.33 29.36
C LYS A 420 0.95 -6.36 30.48
N GLY A 421 0.56 -7.61 30.17
CA GLY A 421 0.34 -8.68 31.15
C GLY A 421 -0.96 -8.54 31.96
N LEU A 422 -1.84 -7.61 31.57
CA LEU A 422 -3.14 -7.35 32.19
C LEU A 422 -4.19 -8.31 31.59
N TYR A 423 -4.00 -9.61 31.82
CA TYR A 423 -4.76 -10.64 31.12
C TYR A 423 -6.26 -10.65 31.45
N LYS A 424 -6.65 -10.25 32.68
CA LYS A 424 -8.07 -10.22 33.06
C LYS A 424 -8.82 -9.14 32.27
N GLU A 425 -8.24 -7.96 32.19
CA GLU A 425 -8.74 -6.82 31.44
C GLU A 425 -8.77 -7.12 29.94
N ALA A 426 -7.74 -7.79 29.41
CA ALA A 426 -7.72 -8.25 28.02
C ALA A 426 -8.89 -9.21 27.71
N ILE A 427 -9.12 -10.22 28.57
CA ILE A 427 -10.23 -11.18 28.41
C ILE A 427 -11.58 -10.46 28.45
N GLU A 428 -11.76 -9.46 29.31
CA GLU A 428 -13.00 -8.68 29.36
C GLU A 428 -13.26 -7.93 28.05
N GLU A 429 -12.25 -7.30 27.45
CA GLU A 429 -12.40 -6.65 26.16
C GLU A 429 -12.68 -7.65 25.03
N PHE A 430 -11.98 -8.79 24.99
CA PHE A 430 -12.23 -9.82 23.98
C PHE A 430 -13.63 -10.43 24.08
N LYS A 431 -14.19 -10.58 25.29
CA LYS A 431 -15.59 -10.98 25.48
C LYS A 431 -16.57 -9.97 24.89
N LYS A 432 -16.35 -8.67 25.08
CA LYS A 432 -17.21 -7.63 24.46
C LYS A 432 -17.19 -7.72 22.93
N ALA A 433 -16.03 -7.98 22.32
CA ALA A 433 -15.93 -8.18 20.89
C ALA A 433 -16.77 -9.38 20.41
N LEU A 434 -16.75 -10.49 21.16
CA LEU A 434 -17.55 -11.69 20.88
C LEU A 434 -19.05 -11.49 21.13
N GLU A 435 -19.44 -10.62 22.06
CA GLU A 435 -20.84 -10.25 22.27
C GLU A 435 -21.41 -9.50 21.05
N ILE A 436 -20.59 -8.65 20.42
CA ILE A 436 -20.98 -7.89 19.21
C ILE A 436 -20.98 -8.80 17.98
N ASN A 437 -19.94 -9.61 17.82
CA ASN A 437 -19.85 -10.60 16.75
C ASN A 437 -19.32 -11.94 17.31
N PRO A 438 -20.22 -12.91 17.56
CA PRO A 438 -19.84 -14.22 18.10
C PRO A 438 -18.87 -15.02 17.22
N ASN A 439 -18.84 -14.73 15.92
CA ASN A 439 -17.98 -15.41 14.94
C ASN A 439 -16.68 -14.64 14.68
N PHE A 440 -16.36 -13.63 15.51
CA PHE A 440 -15.20 -12.79 15.30
C PHE A 440 -13.90 -13.55 15.57
N VAL A 441 -13.23 -13.95 14.50
CA VAL A 441 -12.08 -14.87 14.51
C VAL A 441 -10.94 -14.36 15.36
N ASP A 442 -10.65 -13.05 15.37
CA ASP A 442 -9.49 -12.54 16.11
C ASP A 442 -9.68 -12.59 17.64
N ALA A 443 -10.92 -12.48 18.14
CA ALA A 443 -11.18 -12.57 19.58
C ALA A 443 -11.10 -14.02 20.09
N ASN A 444 -11.30 -15.01 19.21
CA ASN A 444 -11.18 -16.44 19.55
C ASN A 444 -9.73 -16.93 19.58
N LEU A 445 -8.75 -16.11 19.14
CA LEU A 445 -7.33 -16.45 19.11
C LEU A 445 -6.60 -16.19 20.45
N TYR A 446 -7.23 -15.46 21.37
CA TYR A 446 -6.71 -15.08 22.69
C TYR A 446 -7.56 -15.70 23.80
#